data_AF-A0A3G9G3G2-F1
#
_entry.id   AF-A0A3G9G3G2-F1
#
_cell.length_a   1.000
_cell.length_b   1.000
_cell.length_c   1.000
_cell.angle_alpha   90.00
_cell.angle_beta   90.00
_cell.angle_gamma   90.00
#
_symmetry.space_group_name_H-M   'P 1'
#
loop_
_entity.id
_entity.type
_entity.pdbx_description
1 polymer ?
#
loop_
_entity_poly.entity_id
_entity_poly.type
_entity_poly.pdbx_seq_one_letter_code
_entity_poly.pdbx_strand_id
1 'polypeptide(L)'
;MKPRHHLYLDDELTNELEALASKPGASKSSIVADALRSYFRHRAGNAEAKALSQRLDRIAQKQDRQARDIEVVLEAIAQFANFYFAFTGSVPNPDEASVKRGKNRFEYYTKHVGKVLAVGTSFGLQVEEIVEAHQSDNATSDGEDR
;
A
#
# COMPACT_ATOMS: atom_id res chain seq x y z
N MET A 1 43.11 30.22 3.76
CA MET A 1 43.53 30.53 5.14
C MET A 1 42.51 29.92 6.10
N LYS A 2 42.92 29.19 7.15
CA LYS A 2 41.98 28.62 8.14
C LYS A 2 41.83 29.61 9.31
N PRO A 3 40.62 30.12 9.63
CA PRO A 3 40.44 31.01 10.77
C PRO A 3 40.73 30.28 12.08
N ARG A 4 41.34 30.96 13.05
CA ARG A 4 41.61 30.41 14.39
C ARG A 4 40.39 30.62 15.27
N HIS A 5 39.91 29.55 15.89
CA HIS A 5 38.83 29.59 16.87
C HIS A 5 39.39 29.28 18.26
N HIS A 6 38.98 30.06 19.26
CA HIS A 6 39.29 29.81 20.68
C HIS A 6 38.04 29.18 21.32
N LEU A 7 38.20 27.96 21.83
CA LEU A 7 37.13 27.16 22.41
C LEU A 7 37.61 26.67 23.77
N TYR A 8 36.72 26.68 24.76
CA TYR A 8 36.98 26.04 26.05
C TYR A 8 36.43 24.62 25.99
N LEU A 9 37.23 23.66 26.44
CA LEU A 9 36.84 22.27 26.65
C LEU A 9 36.94 22.02 28.15
N ASP A 10 36.09 21.15 28.69
CA ASP A 10 36.26 20.67 30.06
C ASP A 10 37.54 19.82 30.19
N ASP A 11 37.94 19.56 31.43
CA ASP A 11 39.18 18.85 31.73
C ASP A 11 39.16 17.40 31.21
N GLU A 12 38.01 16.74 31.26
CA GLU A 12 37.85 15.36 30.78
C GLU A 12 38.05 15.27 29.27
N LEU A 13 37.36 16.12 28.50
CA LEU A 13 37.44 16.20 27.05
C LEU A 13 38.81 16.69 26.57
N THR A 14 39.46 17.56 27.35
CA THR A 14 40.84 17.98 27.10
C THR A 14 41.80 16.81 27.20
N ASN A 15 41.68 15.99 28.26
CA ASN A 15 42.50 14.80 28.46
C ASN A 15 42.28 13.77 27.35
N GLU A 16 41.03 13.54 26.93
CA GLU A 16 40.71 12.64 25.82
C GLU A 16 41.31 13.12 24.49
N LEU A 17 41.19 14.42 24.19
CA LEU A 17 41.74 15.01 22.98
C LEU A 17 43.28 14.92 22.96
N GLU A 18 43.93 15.10 24.12
CA GLU A 18 45.37 14.92 24.27
C GLU A 18 45.80 13.47 24.05
N ALA A 19 45.09 12.52 24.65
CA ALA A 19 45.33 11.11 24.44
C ALA A 19 45.19 10.73 22.96
N LEU A 20 44.18 11.25 22.25
CA LEU A 20 43.98 11.00 20.82
C LEU A 20 45.07 11.66 19.95
N ALA A 21 45.48 12.88 20.27
CA ALA A 21 46.50 13.62 19.53
C ALA A 21 47.93 13.14 19.82
N SER A 22 48.14 12.31 20.84
CA SER A 22 49.45 11.69 21.13
C SER A 22 49.90 10.71 20.03
N LYS A 23 48.98 10.25 19.18
CA LYS A 23 49.26 9.32 18.08
C LYS A 23 49.95 10.03 16.91
N PRO A 24 50.99 9.44 16.29
CA PRO A 24 51.65 10.01 15.13
C PRO A 24 50.67 10.25 13.97
N GLY A 25 50.72 11.43 13.36
CA GLY A 25 49.95 11.77 12.16
C GLY A 25 48.58 12.44 12.39
N ALA A 26 48.16 12.65 13.65
CA ALA A 26 46.93 13.39 13.97
C ALA A 26 47.23 14.64 14.81
N SER A 27 46.67 15.78 14.42
CA SER A 27 46.74 17.02 15.20
C SER A 27 45.43 17.25 15.97
N LYS A 28 45.48 17.92 17.12
CA LYS A 28 44.27 18.35 17.85
C LYS A 28 43.27 19.06 16.92
N SER A 29 43.78 19.95 16.06
CA SER A 29 42.94 20.70 15.10
C SER A 29 42.30 19.81 14.03
N SER A 30 43.01 18.79 13.51
CA SER A 30 42.42 17.86 12.54
C SER A 30 41.37 16.96 13.18
N ILE A 31 41.62 16.47 14.39
CA ILE A 31 40.66 15.64 15.14
C ILE A 31 39.36 16.42 15.39
N VAL A 32 39.47 17.64 15.92
CA VAL A 32 38.30 18.50 16.17
C VAL A 32 37.56 18.85 14.87
N ALA A 33 38.30 19.13 13.80
CA ALA A 33 37.68 19.43 12.50
C ALA A 33 36.90 18.23 11.93
N ASP A 34 37.43 17.02 12.07
CA ASP A 34 36.76 15.80 11.62
C ASP A 34 35.55 15.47 12.49
N ALA A 35 35.67 15.60 13.81
CA ALA A 35 34.56 15.44 14.75
C ALA A 35 33.41 16.41 14.44
N LEU A 36 33.71 17.71 14.22
CA LEU A 36 32.71 18.71 13.87
C LEU A 36 32.04 18.42 12.52
N ARG A 37 32.81 18.01 11.50
CA ARG A 37 32.22 17.59 10.21
C ARG A 37 31.31 16.39 10.39
N SER A 38 31.71 15.40 11.17
CA SER A 38 30.90 14.23 11.47
C SER A 38 29.62 14.63 12.20
N TYR A 39 29.71 15.48 13.22
CA TYR A 39 28.58 15.99 13.98
C TYR A 39 27.58 16.73 13.09
N PHE A 40 28.05 17.67 12.24
CA PHE A 40 27.17 18.40 11.34
C PHE A 40 26.52 17.50 10.29
N ARG A 41 27.25 16.51 9.75
CA ARG A 41 26.68 15.52 8.82
C ARG A 41 25.61 14.66 9.49
N HIS A 42 25.88 14.16 10.70
CA HIS A 42 24.90 13.38 11.46
C HIS A 42 23.66 14.21 11.80
N ARG A 43 23.83 15.46 12.25
CA ARG A 43 22.72 16.35 12.58
C ARG A 43 21.85 16.69 11.36
N ALA A 44 22.49 17.01 10.23
CA ALA A 44 21.78 17.27 8.98
C ALA A 44 21.04 16.02 8.48
N GLY A 45 21.72 14.86 8.44
CA GLY A 45 21.11 13.60 8.06
C GLY A 45 19.95 13.18 8.96
N ASN A 46 20.04 13.43 10.28
CA ASN A 46 18.96 13.13 11.22
C ASN A 46 17.72 14.00 11.01
N ALA A 47 17.89 15.28 10.65
CA ALA A 47 16.76 16.16 10.37
C ALA A 47 16.02 15.74 9.08
N GLU A 48 16.78 15.41 8.03
CA GLU A 48 16.24 14.92 6.77
C GLU A 48 15.56 13.56 6.91
N ALA A 49 16.22 12.62 7.61
CA ALA A 49 15.65 11.30 7.91
C ALA A 49 14.35 11.42 8.71
N LYS A 50 14.30 12.29 9.72
CA LYS A 50 13.08 12.56 10.49
C LYS A 50 11.96 13.12 9.62
N ALA A 51 12.28 14.07 8.73
CA ALA A 51 11.30 14.62 7.80
C ALA A 51 10.77 13.56 6.81
N LEU A 52 11.64 12.65 6.36
CA LEU A 52 11.25 11.52 5.51
C LEU A 52 10.34 10.54 6.26
N SER A 53 10.69 10.14 7.49
CA SER A 53 9.84 9.29 8.32
C SER A 53 8.45 9.89 8.50
N GLN A 54 8.35 11.18 8.83
CA GLN A 54 7.06 11.86 8.96
C GLN A 54 6.25 11.87 7.65
N ARG A 55 6.93 11.97 6.50
CA ARG A 55 6.25 11.89 5.19
C ARG A 55 5.75 10.48 4.92
N LEU A 56 6.55 9.45 5.22
CA LEU A 56 6.15 8.04 5.08
C LEU A 56 4.97 7.72 5.99
N ASP A 57 4.98 8.18 7.25
CA ASP A 57 3.87 7.99 8.18
C ASP A 57 2.57 8.59 7.63
N ARG A 58 2.63 9.79 7.04
CA ARG A 58 1.47 10.42 6.41
C ARG A 58 0.99 9.65 5.17
N ILE A 59 1.90 9.05 4.40
CA ILE A 59 1.54 8.21 3.25
C ILE A 59 0.84 6.95 3.73
N ALA A 60 1.37 6.27 4.76
CA ALA A 60 0.75 5.09 5.35
C ALA A 60 -0.67 5.38 5.86
N GLN A 61 -0.85 6.49 6.59
CA GLN A 61 -2.19 6.91 7.04
C GLN A 61 -3.18 7.19 5.89
N LYS A 62 -2.69 7.74 4.77
CA LYS A 62 -3.51 7.94 3.56
C LYS A 62 -3.85 6.60 2.90
N GLN A 63 -2.89 5.67 2.85
CA GLN A 63 -3.10 4.33 2.33
C GLN A 63 -4.13 3.55 3.16
N ASP A 64 -4.06 3.64 4.49
CA ASP A 64 -5.06 3.01 5.38
C ASP A 64 -6.46 3.58 5.15
N ARG A 65 -6.56 4.90 4.92
CA ARG A 65 -7.83 5.54 4.58
C ARG A 65 -8.34 5.05 3.23
N GLN A 66 -7.48 5.01 2.22
CA GLN A 66 -7.83 4.52 0.89
C GLN A 66 -8.26 3.05 0.92
N ALA A 67 -7.61 2.21 1.73
CA ALA A 67 -8.01 0.81 1.91
C ALA A 67 -9.43 0.71 2.48
N ARG A 68 -9.77 1.52 3.50
CA ARG A 68 -11.13 1.61 4.03
C ARG A 68 -12.14 2.12 3.01
N ASP A 69 -11.77 3.16 2.24
CA ASP A 69 -12.66 3.70 1.20
C ASP A 69 -12.94 2.63 0.11
N ILE A 70 -11.94 1.84 -0.26
CA ILE A 70 -12.08 0.71 -1.19
C ILE A 70 -13.01 -0.36 -0.60
N GLU A 71 -12.87 -0.71 0.67
CA GLU A 71 -13.74 -1.67 1.35
C GLU A 71 -15.21 -1.21 1.33
N VAL A 72 -15.46 0.08 1.63
CA VAL A 72 -16.81 0.67 1.55
C VAL A 72 -17.37 0.63 0.12
N VAL A 73 -16.55 0.91 -0.89
CA VAL A 73 -16.97 0.83 -2.30
C VAL A 73 -17.28 -0.62 -2.70
N LEU A 74 -16.47 -1.59 -2.28
CA LEU A 74 -16.71 -3.00 -2.54
C LEU A 74 -18.02 -3.47 -1.91
N GLU A 75 -18.29 -3.07 -0.66
CA GLU A 75 -19.56 -3.35 0.02
C GLU A 75 -20.74 -2.72 -0.73
N ALA A 76 -20.63 -1.46 -1.15
CA ALA A 76 -21.68 -0.78 -1.90
C ALA A 76 -21.97 -1.46 -3.25
N ILE A 77 -20.92 -1.93 -3.95
CA ILE A 77 -21.08 -2.68 -5.22
C ILE A 77 -21.71 -4.04 -4.97
N ALA A 78 -21.31 -4.77 -3.93
CA ALA A 78 -21.91 -6.05 -3.58
C ALA A 78 -23.41 -5.88 -3.25
N GLN A 79 -23.75 -4.86 -2.47
CA GLN A 79 -25.12 -4.53 -2.13
C GLN A 79 -25.93 -4.10 -3.36
N PHE A 80 -25.34 -3.31 -4.26
CA PHE A 80 -25.96 -2.93 -5.52
C PHE A 80 -26.21 -4.15 -6.43
N ALA A 81 -25.23 -5.04 -6.59
CA ALA A 81 -25.38 -6.24 -7.39
C ALA A 81 -26.48 -7.16 -6.83
N ASN A 82 -26.52 -7.33 -5.50
CA ASN A 82 -27.58 -8.07 -4.84
C ASN A 82 -28.96 -7.46 -5.13
N PHE A 83 -29.09 -6.14 -4.97
CA PHE A 83 -30.33 -5.43 -5.30
C PHE A 83 -30.70 -5.60 -6.79
N TYR A 84 -29.74 -5.42 -7.69
CA TYR A 84 -29.94 -5.55 -9.14
C TYR A 84 -30.46 -6.94 -9.52
N PHE A 85 -29.85 -8.02 -9.02
CA PHE A 85 -30.30 -9.39 -9.31
C PHE A 85 -31.62 -9.75 -8.62
N ALA A 86 -31.93 -9.13 -7.48
CA ALA A 86 -33.23 -9.28 -6.83
C ALA A 86 -34.35 -8.57 -7.61
N PHE A 87 -34.08 -7.39 -8.18
CA PHE A 87 -35.12 -6.53 -8.76
C PHE A 87 -35.32 -6.69 -10.27
N THR A 88 -34.27 -6.94 -11.06
CA THR A 88 -34.37 -6.98 -12.53
C THR A 88 -35.19 -8.15 -13.09
N GLY A 89 -35.61 -9.10 -12.25
CA GLY A 89 -36.52 -10.18 -12.61
C GLY A 89 -37.89 -10.12 -11.93
N SER A 90 -38.17 -9.13 -11.08
CA SER A 90 -39.39 -9.13 -10.28
C SER A 90 -40.52 -8.35 -10.97
N VAL A 91 -41.46 -9.10 -11.55
CA VAL A 91 -42.84 -8.63 -11.72
C VAL A 91 -43.44 -8.32 -10.33
N PRO A 92 -44.48 -7.46 -10.19
CA PRO A 92 -45.19 -7.32 -8.93
C PRO A 92 -45.70 -8.71 -8.49
N ASN A 93 -45.19 -9.23 -7.37
CA ASN A 93 -45.33 -10.63 -6.90
C ASN A 93 -44.53 -11.67 -7.70
N PRO A 94 -43.20 -11.75 -7.50
CA PRO A 94 -42.39 -12.79 -8.13
C PRO A 94 -42.76 -14.19 -7.59
N ASP A 95 -42.79 -15.19 -8.49
CA ASP A 95 -42.93 -16.59 -8.09
C ASP A 95 -41.62 -17.12 -7.45
N GLU A 96 -41.73 -18.23 -6.71
CA GLU A 96 -40.58 -18.84 -6.00
C GLU A 96 -39.43 -19.18 -6.97
N ALA A 97 -39.76 -19.58 -8.20
CA ALA A 97 -38.79 -19.87 -9.26
C ALA A 97 -38.00 -18.61 -9.68
N SER A 98 -38.64 -17.44 -9.80
CA SER A 98 -37.94 -16.18 -10.13
C SER A 98 -37.03 -15.72 -9.02
N VAL A 99 -37.45 -15.84 -7.75
CA VAL A 99 -36.61 -15.53 -6.59
C VAL A 99 -35.37 -16.42 -6.57
N LYS A 100 -35.54 -17.72 -6.80
CA LYS A 100 -34.44 -18.69 -6.86
C LYS A 100 -33.46 -18.39 -7.99
N ARG A 101 -33.96 -18.00 -9.17
CA ARG A 101 -33.12 -17.59 -10.32
C ARG A 101 -32.28 -16.35 -10.01
N GLY A 102 -32.86 -15.34 -9.36
CA GLY A 102 -32.12 -14.14 -8.93
C GLY A 102 -30.98 -14.48 -7.97
N LYS A 103 -31.26 -15.33 -6.98
CA LYS A 103 -30.25 -15.80 -6.02
C LYS A 103 -29.11 -16.56 -6.71
N ASN A 104 -29.42 -17.49 -7.61
CA ASN A 104 -28.41 -18.26 -8.35
C ASN A 104 -27.50 -17.34 -9.20
N ARG A 105 -28.06 -16.30 -9.83
CA ARG A 105 -27.28 -15.32 -10.60
C ARG A 105 -26.33 -14.51 -9.71
N PHE A 106 -26.80 -14.09 -8.53
CA PHE A 106 -25.95 -13.38 -7.56
C PHE A 106 -24.82 -14.26 -7.02
N GLU A 107 -25.09 -15.53 -6.72
CA GLU A 107 -24.07 -16.49 -6.27
C GLU A 107 -23.01 -16.72 -7.36
N TYR A 108 -23.43 -16.87 -8.62
CA TYR A 108 -22.51 -16.98 -9.75
C TYR A 108 -21.64 -15.73 -9.91
N TYR A 109 -22.26 -14.54 -9.88
CA TYR A 109 -21.56 -13.25 -9.94
C TYR A 109 -20.52 -13.12 -8.82
N THR A 110 -20.90 -13.42 -7.58
CA THR A 110 -20.01 -13.30 -6.42
C THR A 110 -18.81 -14.24 -6.53
N LYS A 111 -19.04 -15.49 -6.96
CA LYS A 111 -17.97 -16.46 -7.21
C LYS A 111 -17.03 -16.00 -8.32
N HIS A 112 -17.56 -15.37 -9.36
CA HIS A 112 -16.77 -14.83 -10.46
C HIS A 112 -15.89 -13.66 -10.00
N VAL A 113 -16.49 -12.65 -9.35
CA VAL A 113 -15.76 -11.48 -8.82
C VAL A 113 -14.67 -11.92 -7.83
N GLY A 114 -14.96 -12.89 -6.95
CA GLY A 114 -13.99 -13.44 -6.01
C GLY A 114 -12.76 -14.07 -6.70
N LYS A 115 -12.95 -14.78 -7.83
CA LYS A 115 -11.83 -15.32 -8.62
C LYS A 115 -10.97 -14.22 -9.22
N VAL A 116 -11.58 -13.20 -9.83
CA VAL A 116 -10.84 -12.10 -10.47
C VAL A 116 -10.03 -11.30 -9.43
N LEU A 117 -10.63 -11.02 -8.26
CA LEU A 117 -9.95 -10.34 -7.16
C LEU A 117 -8.76 -11.15 -6.62
N ALA A 118 -8.89 -12.48 -6.51
CA ALA A 118 -7.80 -13.35 -6.02
C ALA A 118 -6.60 -13.42 -6.97
N VAL A 119 -6.80 -13.20 -8.28
CA VAL A 119 -5.76 -13.26 -9.31
C VAL A 119 -5.04 -11.90 -9.47
N GLY A 120 -5.61 -10.80 -8.97
CA GLY A 120 -4.96 -9.48 -8.93
C GLY A 120 -4.66 -8.85 -10.29
N THR A 121 -5.24 -9.37 -11.37
CA THR A 121 -5.03 -8.88 -12.75
C THR A 121 -6.20 -7.99 -13.18
N SER A 122 -5.97 -7.06 -14.11
CA SER A 122 -6.98 -6.14 -14.63
C SER A 122 -8.26 -6.88 -15.05
N PHE A 123 -9.39 -6.52 -14.42
CA PHE A 123 -10.73 -7.03 -14.70
C PHE A 123 -11.07 -7.03 -16.19
N GLY A 124 -10.58 -6.04 -16.94
CA GLY A 124 -10.87 -5.88 -18.37
C GLY A 124 -10.33 -6.99 -19.28
N LEU A 125 -9.19 -7.62 -18.94
CA LEU A 125 -8.60 -8.66 -19.79
C LEU A 125 -9.25 -10.03 -19.60
N GLN A 126 -9.89 -10.27 -18.45
CA GLN A 126 -10.52 -11.56 -18.13
C GLN A 126 -12.00 -11.63 -18.54
N VAL A 127 -12.68 -10.49 -18.66
CA VAL A 127 -14.10 -10.46 -19.07
C VAL A 127 -14.27 -11.02 -20.48
N GLU A 128 -13.34 -10.74 -21.39
CA GLU A 128 -13.44 -11.18 -22.79
C GLU A 128 -13.27 -12.71 -22.92
N GLU A 129 -12.21 -13.28 -22.31
CA GLU A 129 -11.90 -14.72 -22.34
C GLU A 129 -13.00 -15.57 -21.66
N ILE A 130 -13.65 -15.02 -20.62
CA ILE A 130 -14.65 -15.75 -19.84
C ILE A 130 -16.05 -15.63 -20.45
N VAL A 131 -16.37 -14.51 -21.11
CA VAL A 131 -17.62 -14.39 -21.88
C VAL A 131 -17.65 -15.43 -23.01
N GLU A 132 -16.51 -15.71 -23.64
CA GLU A 132 -16.37 -16.79 -24.64
C GLU A 132 -16.53 -18.19 -24.02
N ALA A 133 -15.97 -18.43 -22.82
CA ALA A 133 -16.12 -19.70 -22.11
C ALA A 133 -17.57 -19.96 -21.63
N HIS A 134 -18.30 -18.92 -21.23
CA HIS A 134 -19.69 -19.09 -20.75
C HIS A 134 -20.70 -19.23 -21.89
N GLN A 135 -20.44 -18.62 -23.05
CA GLN A 135 -21.25 -18.84 -24.26
C GLN A 135 -21.11 -20.28 -24.78
N SER A 136 -19.94 -20.91 -24.62
CA SER A 136 -19.71 -22.31 -25.03
C SER A 136 -20.35 -23.35 -24.08
N ASP A 137 -20.32 -23.12 -22.76
CA ASP A 137 -21.02 -23.98 -21.80
C ASP A 137 -22.55 -23.91 -21.95
N ASN A 138 -23.10 -22.72 -22.23
CA ASN A 138 -24.55 -22.55 -22.40
C ASN A 138 -25.05 -23.07 -23.76
N ALA A 139 -24.20 -23.09 -24.80
CA ALA A 139 -24.52 -23.71 -26.09
C ALA A 139 -24.50 -25.25 -26.04
N THR A 140 -23.83 -25.83 -25.04
CA THR A 140 -23.74 -27.29 -24.87
C THR A 140 -24.95 -27.87 -24.11
N SER A 141 -25.59 -27.10 -23.22
CA SER A 141 -26.78 -27.56 -22.49
C SER A 141 -28.09 -27.49 -23.29
N ASP A 142 -28.17 -26.65 -24.32
CA ASP A 142 -29.35 -26.51 -25.21
C ASP A 142 -29.41 -27.61 -26.31
N GLY A 143 -28.37 -28.46 -26.40
CA GLY A 143 -28.23 -29.51 -27.42
C GLY A 143 -28.61 -30.93 -26.96
N GLU A 144 -28.77 -31.18 -25.66
CA GLU A 144 -29.05 -32.53 -25.11
C GLU A 144 -30.54 -32.82 -24.89
N ASP A 145 -31.44 -31.85 -25.13
CA ASP A 145 -32.89 -31.97 -24.84
C ASP A 145 -33.78 -31.98 -26.11
N ARG A 146 -33.29 -32.55 -27.22
CA ARG A 146 -34.07 -32.74 -28.47
C ARG A 146 -34.25 -34.20 -28.87
#